data_AF-J9EQF0-F1
#
_entry.id   AF-J9EQF0-F1
#
_cell.length_a   1.000
_cell.length_b   1.000
_cell.length_c   1.000
_cell.angle_alpha   90.00
_cell.angle_beta   90.00
_cell.angle_gamma   90.00
#
_symmetry.space_group_name_H-M   'P 1'
#
loop_
_entity.id
_entity.type
_entity.pdbx_description
1 polymer ?
#
loop_
_entity_poly.entity_id
_entity_poly.type
_entity_poly.pdbx_seq_one_letter_code
_entity_poly.pdbx_strand_id
1 'polypeptide(L)'
;MEVLTHLNRRIKSNLMIMLPLKDILHYLLSSTQKNILGTNFAIVYLKIALDRVDAKDHIAVLPNLLDGLLKYINERKIFDQLIVLTARAWISIADLNQQIWPSLEPLKINNEKRNVAIMLDSFCDHACMSKNGFLRIAKNVLNDPKVGITALKLSVIKVLSSMVFAEAEILPLLVGAVALGPGEVELAGDVTMRKIDLEKVLRNKDTVNSLFNLYLGLSHQKLEESDKVLPATIPIKLKLMPLLMKSPVAVQTFPYNIR
;
A
#
# COMPACT_ATOMS: atom_id res chain seq x y z
N MET A 1 -7.32 7.08 -33.50
CA MET A 1 -7.44 5.87 -32.65
C MET A 1 -6.92 4.61 -33.34
N GLU A 2 -7.04 4.46 -34.67
CA GLU A 2 -6.58 3.27 -35.41
C GLU A 2 -5.06 2.99 -35.33
N VAL A 3 -4.23 4.04 -35.35
CA VAL A 3 -2.77 3.86 -35.20
C VAL A 3 -2.42 3.24 -33.84
N LEU A 4 -3.07 3.69 -32.76
CA LEU A 4 -2.86 3.16 -31.42
C LEU A 4 -3.32 1.70 -31.31
N THR A 5 -4.42 1.31 -31.95
CA THR A 5 -4.87 -0.09 -31.95
C THR A 5 -3.88 -0.98 -32.71
N HIS A 6 -3.34 -0.53 -33.84
CA HIS A 6 -2.31 -1.27 -34.58
C HIS A 6 -1.01 -1.43 -33.78
N LEU A 7 -0.52 -0.35 -33.16
CA LEU A 7 0.68 -0.39 -32.31
C LEU A 7 0.47 -1.32 -31.10
N ASN A 8 -0.68 -1.19 -30.42
CA ASN A 8 -1.03 -2.06 -29.30
C ASN A 8 -1.11 -3.53 -29.71
N ARG A 9 -1.64 -3.85 -30.90
CA ARG A 9 -1.68 -5.23 -31.40
C ARG A 9 -0.28 -5.81 -31.57
N ARG A 10 0.64 -5.03 -32.15
CA ARG A 10 2.04 -5.45 -32.37
C ARG A 10 2.80 -5.65 -31.07
N ILE A 11 2.64 -4.70 -30.13
CA ILE A 11 3.24 -4.80 -28.79
C ILE A 11 2.74 -6.06 -28.08
N LYS A 12 1.43 -6.32 -28.11
CA LYS A 12 0.84 -7.50 -27.46
C LYS A 12 1.25 -8.82 -28.11
N SER A 13 1.38 -8.87 -29.43
CA SER A 13 1.77 -10.09 -30.15
C SER A 13 3.25 -10.44 -30.02
N ASN A 14 4.12 -9.46 -29.74
CA ASN A 14 5.56 -9.67 -29.66
C ASN A 14 6.11 -9.21 -28.29
N LEU A 15 6.40 -10.19 -27.44
CA LEU A 15 6.95 -9.97 -26.10
C LEU A 15 8.41 -9.48 -26.10
N MET A 16 9.14 -9.64 -27.22
CA MET A 16 10.53 -9.18 -27.36
C MET A 16 10.64 -7.67 -27.57
N ILE A 17 9.55 -6.99 -27.91
CA ILE A 17 9.56 -5.53 -28.05
C ILE A 17 9.76 -4.92 -26.66
N MET A 18 10.92 -4.33 -26.40
CA MET A 18 11.15 -3.56 -25.17
C MET A 18 10.47 -2.20 -25.28
N LEU A 19 9.73 -1.82 -24.25
CA LEU A 19 9.16 -0.48 -24.14
C LEU A 19 10.14 0.42 -23.38
N PRO A 20 10.17 1.73 -23.67
CA PRO A 20 11.09 2.67 -23.04
C PRO A 20 10.71 2.95 -21.58
N LEU A 21 11.01 2.00 -20.68
CA LEU A 21 10.62 2.03 -19.27
C LEU A 21 11.01 3.34 -18.58
N LYS A 22 12.27 3.77 -18.76
CA LYS A 22 12.80 4.99 -18.14
C LYS A 22 12.11 6.25 -18.65
N ASP A 23 11.82 6.32 -19.95
CA ASP A 23 11.15 7.49 -20.54
C ASP A 23 9.68 7.58 -20.10
N ILE A 24 8.99 6.43 -19.99
CA ILE A 24 7.62 6.36 -19.48
C ILE A 24 7.58 6.82 -18.01
N LEU A 25 8.50 6.35 -17.18
CA LEU A 25 8.62 6.79 -15.78
C LEU A 25 8.96 8.28 -15.69
N HIS A 26 9.91 8.75 -16.50
CA HIS A 26 10.25 10.16 -16.54
C HIS A 26 9.03 11.02 -16.90
N TYR A 27 8.25 10.62 -17.92
CA TYR A 27 6.99 11.31 -18.26
C TYR A 27 6.00 11.34 -17.08
N LEU A 28 5.82 10.22 -16.38
CA LEU A 28 4.94 10.15 -15.22
C LEU A 28 5.42 11.05 -14.07
N LEU A 29 6.72 11.19 -13.86
CA LEU A 29 7.28 12.02 -12.79
C LEU A 29 7.36 13.51 -13.17
N SER A 30 7.76 13.83 -14.40
CA SER A 30 7.99 15.20 -14.88
C SER A 30 6.73 15.92 -15.35
N SER A 31 5.63 15.21 -15.63
CA SER A 31 4.39 15.83 -16.12
C SER A 31 3.79 16.79 -15.08
N THR A 32 3.85 18.10 -15.34
CA THR A 32 3.20 19.14 -14.53
C THR A 32 1.78 19.44 -15.01
N GLN A 33 1.49 19.18 -16.29
CA GLN A 33 0.16 19.33 -16.87
C GLN A 33 -0.68 18.06 -16.67
N LYS A 34 -1.91 18.23 -16.18
CA LYS A 34 -2.91 17.17 -15.95
C LYS A 34 -3.47 16.60 -17.27
N ASN A 35 -2.62 16.07 -18.15
CA ASN A 35 -3.10 15.28 -19.29
C ASN A 35 -3.51 13.88 -18.80
N ILE A 36 -4.75 13.78 -18.30
CA ILE A 36 -5.32 12.55 -17.75
C ILE A 36 -5.22 11.39 -18.75
N LEU A 37 -5.47 11.64 -20.04
CA LEU A 37 -5.36 10.62 -21.08
C LEU A 37 -3.92 10.13 -21.23
N GLY A 38 -2.97 11.05 -21.32
CA GLY A 38 -1.54 10.73 -21.42
C GLY A 38 -1.03 9.94 -20.22
N THR A 39 -1.42 10.33 -19.00
CA THR A 39 -1.08 9.61 -17.76
C THR A 39 -1.64 8.20 -17.75
N ASN A 40 -2.91 8.02 -18.13
CA ASN A 40 -3.52 6.69 -18.21
C ASN A 40 -2.82 5.79 -19.24
N PHE A 41 -2.46 6.33 -20.42
CA PHE A 41 -1.69 5.58 -21.40
C PHE A 41 -0.29 5.23 -20.87
N ALA A 42 0.39 6.18 -20.23
CA ALA A 42 1.70 5.94 -19.64
C ALA A 42 1.66 4.81 -18.59
N ILE A 43 0.64 4.74 -17.73
CA ILE A 43 0.49 3.65 -16.75
C ILE A 43 0.25 2.29 -17.45
N VAL A 44 -0.57 2.26 -18.51
CA VAL A 44 -0.80 1.03 -19.28
C VAL A 44 0.49 0.52 -19.92
N TYR A 45 1.26 1.41 -20.56
CA TYR A 45 2.52 1.04 -21.18
C TYR A 45 3.61 0.74 -20.15
N LEU A 46 3.60 1.42 -18.99
CA LEU A 46 4.48 1.13 -17.86
C LEU A 46 4.24 -0.29 -17.36
N LYS A 47 2.97 -0.70 -17.20
CA LYS A 47 2.63 -2.09 -16.85
C LYS A 47 3.22 -3.08 -17.86
N ILE A 48 3.00 -2.85 -19.15
CA ILE A 48 3.52 -3.73 -20.22
C ILE A 48 5.05 -3.77 -20.21
N ALA A 49 5.72 -2.64 -19.97
CA ALA A 49 7.17 -2.56 -19.86
C ALA A 49 7.67 -3.38 -18.66
N LEU A 50 7.08 -3.15 -17.48
CA LEU A 50 7.41 -3.88 -16.26
C LEU A 50 7.15 -5.38 -16.38
N ASP A 51 6.14 -5.81 -17.15
CA ASP A 51 5.85 -7.23 -17.38
C ASP A 51 6.97 -7.94 -18.16
N ARG A 52 7.84 -7.18 -18.85
CA ARG A 52 8.92 -7.68 -19.71
C ARG A 52 10.32 -7.57 -19.11
N VAL A 53 10.49 -6.77 -18.06
CA VAL A 53 11.78 -6.66 -17.37
C VAL A 53 11.97 -7.77 -16.34
N ASP A 54 13.21 -8.04 -15.99
CA ASP A 54 13.56 -8.98 -14.93
C ASP A 54 13.34 -8.37 -13.53
N ALA A 55 13.53 -9.20 -12.49
CA ALA A 55 13.35 -8.74 -11.11
C ALA A 55 14.36 -7.64 -10.73
N LYS A 56 15.58 -7.69 -11.26
CA LYS A 56 16.65 -6.75 -10.93
C LYS A 56 16.32 -5.35 -11.44
N ASP A 57 15.88 -5.25 -12.69
CA ASP A 57 15.46 -4.00 -13.31
C ASP A 57 14.18 -3.47 -12.67
N HIS A 58 13.24 -4.34 -12.27
CA HIS A 58 12.04 -3.92 -11.53
C HIS A 58 12.39 -3.34 -10.15
N ILE A 59 13.32 -3.97 -9.42
CA ILE A 59 13.83 -3.44 -8.15
C ILE A 59 14.51 -2.08 -8.37
N ALA A 60 15.30 -1.94 -9.43
CA ALA A 60 16.02 -0.70 -9.72
C ALA A 60 15.11 0.51 -9.95
N VAL A 61 13.91 0.30 -10.51
CA VAL A 61 12.91 1.36 -10.73
C VAL A 61 11.93 1.53 -9.58
N LEU A 62 12.00 0.71 -8.53
CA LEU A 62 11.11 0.82 -7.37
C LEU A 62 11.10 2.23 -6.75
N PRO A 63 12.24 2.92 -6.51
CA PRO A 63 12.22 4.27 -5.95
C PRO A 63 11.39 5.24 -6.80
N ASN A 64 11.51 5.18 -8.13
CA ASN A 64 10.74 6.01 -9.05
C ASN A 64 9.23 5.69 -9.02
N LEU A 65 8.87 4.42 -8.83
CA LEU A 65 7.47 4.04 -8.63
C LEU A 65 6.92 4.61 -7.32
N LEU A 66 7.73 4.65 -6.25
CA LEU A 66 7.35 5.24 -4.97
C LEU A 66 7.21 6.76 -5.07
N ASP A 67 8.11 7.44 -5.79
CA ASP A 67 7.96 8.87 -6.11
C ASP A 67 6.65 9.12 -6.89
N GLY A 68 6.31 8.21 -7.81
CA GLY A 68 5.03 8.23 -8.52
C GLY A 68 3.84 8.11 -7.56
N LEU A 69 3.89 7.20 -6.59
CA LEU A 69 2.84 7.06 -5.57
C LEU A 69 2.66 8.35 -4.77
N LEU A 70 3.75 8.99 -4.35
CA LEU A 70 3.70 10.26 -3.63
C LEU A 70 3.11 11.38 -4.48
N LYS A 71 3.51 11.46 -5.76
CA LYS A 71 2.99 12.46 -6.70
C LYS A 71 1.47 12.31 -6.91
N TYR A 72 0.99 11.08 -7.03
CA TYR A 72 -0.41 10.76 -7.33
C TYR A 72 -1.23 10.37 -6.10
N ILE A 73 -0.77 10.72 -4.90
CA ILE A 73 -1.39 10.37 -3.63
C ILE A 73 -2.87 10.80 -3.54
N ASN A 74 -3.22 11.93 -4.16
CA ASN A 74 -4.58 12.48 -4.22
C ASN A 74 -5.42 11.91 -5.39
N GLU A 75 -4.80 11.17 -6.31
CA GLU A 75 -5.44 10.65 -7.53
C GLU A 75 -5.69 9.14 -7.39
N ARG A 76 -6.71 8.78 -6.60
CA ARG A 76 -7.00 7.40 -6.15
C ARG A 76 -6.89 6.33 -7.24
N LYS A 77 -7.46 6.56 -8.43
CA LYS A 77 -7.42 5.58 -9.53
C LYS A 77 -6.01 5.31 -10.04
N ILE A 78 -5.19 6.35 -10.14
CA ILE A 78 -3.80 6.27 -10.58
C ILE A 78 -2.94 5.66 -9.47
N PHE A 79 -3.14 6.09 -8.23
CA PHE A 79 -2.49 5.51 -7.06
C PHE A 79 -2.73 3.99 -6.96
N ASP A 80 -3.99 3.56 -7.05
CA ASP A 80 -4.38 2.13 -7.02
C ASP A 80 -3.73 1.32 -8.16
N GLN A 81 -3.47 1.94 -9.32
CA GLN A 81 -2.77 1.27 -10.42
C GLN A 81 -1.27 1.20 -10.14
N LEU A 82 -0.65 2.31 -9.74
CA LEU A 82 0.78 2.38 -9.44
C LEU A 82 1.17 1.46 -8.29
N ILE A 83 0.35 1.36 -7.24
CA ILE A 83 0.68 0.51 -6.09
C ILE A 83 0.73 -0.96 -6.49
N VAL A 84 -0.14 -1.39 -7.40
CA VAL A 84 -0.10 -2.76 -7.95
C VAL A 84 1.17 -2.98 -8.76
N LEU A 85 1.66 -1.98 -9.49
CA LEU A 85 2.92 -2.10 -10.25
C LEU A 85 4.15 -2.28 -9.35
N THR A 86 4.06 -1.96 -8.06
CA THR A 86 5.15 -2.20 -7.10
C THR A 86 5.18 -3.65 -6.56
N ALA A 87 4.10 -4.42 -6.71
CA ALA A 87 3.94 -5.72 -6.04
C ALA A 87 5.07 -6.72 -6.33
N ARG A 88 5.50 -6.85 -7.59
CA ARG A 88 6.58 -7.79 -7.96
C ARG A 88 7.94 -7.35 -7.44
N ALA A 89 8.20 -6.04 -7.39
CA ALA A 89 9.41 -5.51 -6.78
C ALA A 89 9.44 -5.78 -5.27
N TRP A 90 8.30 -5.63 -4.57
CA TRP A 90 8.19 -5.96 -3.15
C TRP A 90 8.41 -7.45 -2.86
N ILE A 91 7.90 -8.33 -3.70
CA ILE A 91 8.19 -9.76 -3.57
C ILE A 91 9.67 -10.03 -3.76
N SER A 92 10.27 -9.45 -4.80
CA SER A 92 11.66 -9.70 -5.15
C SER A 92 12.65 -9.15 -4.12
N ILE A 93 12.38 -7.99 -3.54
CA ILE A 93 13.25 -7.33 -2.55
C ILE A 93 13.16 -7.98 -1.16
N ALA A 94 12.01 -8.59 -0.81
CA ALA A 94 11.78 -9.13 0.52
C ALA A 94 12.67 -10.34 0.88
N ASP A 95 13.20 -11.04 -0.12
CA ASP A 95 14.14 -12.15 0.07
C ASP A 95 15.61 -11.72 -0.03
N LEU A 96 15.87 -10.44 -0.33
CA LEU A 96 17.22 -9.89 -0.40
C LEU A 96 17.66 -9.29 0.93
N ASN A 97 18.98 -9.26 1.16
CA ASN A 97 19.56 -8.53 2.27
C ASN A 97 19.23 -7.03 2.15
N GLN A 98 18.81 -6.40 3.25
CA GLN A 98 18.45 -4.98 3.33
C GLN A 98 19.56 -4.04 2.83
N GLN A 99 20.83 -4.46 2.90
CA GLN A 99 21.95 -3.68 2.36
C GLN A 99 21.94 -3.54 0.83
N ILE A 100 21.25 -4.44 0.12
CA ILE A 100 21.17 -4.49 -1.34
C ILE A 100 19.90 -3.77 -1.84
N TRP A 101 19.04 -3.32 -0.93
CA TRP A 101 17.79 -2.67 -1.27
C TRP A 101 18.03 -1.36 -2.01
N PRO A 102 17.21 -1.03 -3.03
CA PRO A 102 17.21 0.31 -3.62
C PRO A 102 16.81 1.33 -2.56
N SER A 103 17.09 2.62 -2.84
CA SER A 103 16.73 3.69 -1.92
C SER A 103 15.23 3.70 -1.64
N LEU A 104 14.86 3.47 -0.38
CA LEU A 104 13.50 3.62 0.13
C LEU A 104 13.28 4.99 0.77
N GLU A 105 14.12 5.98 0.45
CA GLU A 105 13.93 7.37 0.90
C GLU A 105 12.53 7.94 0.63
N PRO A 106 11.83 7.62 -0.48
CA PRO A 106 10.46 8.07 -0.66
C PRO A 106 9.50 7.60 0.45
N LEU A 107 9.82 6.51 1.16
CA LEU A 107 9.06 6.04 2.33
C LEU A 107 9.48 6.73 3.63
N LYS A 108 10.69 7.28 3.69
CA LYS A 108 11.22 8.04 4.85
C LYS A 108 10.69 9.47 4.81
N ILE A 109 9.39 9.61 4.91
CA ILE A 109 8.76 10.93 4.93
C ILE A 109 9.10 11.57 6.31
N ASN A 110 9.66 12.79 6.33
CA ASN A 110 10.05 13.51 7.57
C ASN A 110 8.86 13.70 8.50
N ASN A 111 8.98 13.58 9.84
CA ASN A 111 7.87 13.65 10.81
C ASN A 111 6.78 14.72 10.58
N GLU A 112 7.08 15.89 10.02
CA GLU A 112 6.06 16.89 9.63
C GLU A 112 5.27 16.48 8.38
N LYS A 113 5.95 15.98 7.35
CA LYS A 113 5.31 15.36 6.18
C LYS A 113 4.88 13.91 6.44
N ARG A 114 5.43 13.24 7.44
CA ARG A 114 5.01 11.94 7.96
C ARG A 114 3.73 12.19 8.69
N ASN A 115 3.57 13.28 9.43
CA ASN A 115 2.25 13.79 9.77
C ASN A 115 1.50 14.10 8.47
N VAL A 116 1.90 14.85 7.47
CA VAL A 116 1.09 14.96 6.21
C VAL A 116 0.94 13.66 5.36
N ALA A 117 1.60 12.56 5.74
CA ALA A 117 1.55 11.23 5.12
C ALA A 117 1.10 10.14 6.11
N ILE A 118 0.66 10.56 7.31
CA ILE A 118 0.06 9.80 8.42
C ILE A 118 -1.25 10.54 8.81
N MET A 119 -1.27 11.87 9.02
CA MET A 119 -2.25 12.85 8.45
C MET A 119 -2.24 12.81 6.91
N LEU A 120 -2.63 11.66 6.44
CA LEU A 120 -3.52 11.42 5.32
C LEU A 120 -4.71 12.41 5.23
N ASP A 121 -4.54 13.72 5.35
CA ASP A 121 -5.64 14.72 5.30
C ASP A 121 -6.34 14.75 3.92
N SER A 122 -5.72 14.17 2.91
CA SER A 122 -6.32 13.91 1.60
C SER A 122 -6.69 12.45 1.34
N PHE A 123 -6.32 11.53 2.23
CA PHE A 123 -7.04 10.28 2.37
C PHE A 123 -8.11 10.48 3.43
N CYS A 124 -9.18 11.10 2.98
CA CYS A 124 -10.49 10.68 3.41
C CYS A 124 -10.55 9.14 3.51
N ASP A 125 -10.42 8.69 4.75
CA ASP A 125 -10.64 7.35 5.27
C ASP A 125 -9.60 6.24 5.08
N HIS A 126 -8.71 6.06 6.06
CA HIS A 126 -8.21 4.73 6.41
C HIS A 126 -8.63 4.37 7.84
N ALA A 127 -9.55 3.41 7.96
CA ALA A 127 -9.09 2.11 8.39
C ALA A 127 -9.63 0.96 7.53
N CYS A 128 -8.84 0.69 6.48
CA CYS A 128 -8.80 -0.50 5.62
C CYS A 128 -9.50 -0.46 4.26
N MET A 129 -9.65 0.73 3.66
CA MET A 129 -10.02 0.91 2.25
C MET A 129 -11.50 0.60 1.96
N SER A 130 -12.09 1.36 1.03
CA SER A 130 -13.47 1.11 0.60
C SER A 130 -13.59 -0.20 -0.17
N LYS A 131 -14.81 -0.77 -0.23
CA LYS A 131 -15.08 -1.97 -1.05
C LYS A 131 -14.63 -1.78 -2.49
N ASN A 132 -14.90 -0.62 -3.09
CA ASN A 132 -14.47 -0.31 -4.45
C ASN A 132 -12.94 -0.20 -4.58
N GLY A 133 -12.27 0.44 -3.62
CA GLY A 133 -10.81 0.48 -3.59
C GLY A 133 -10.21 -0.91 -3.55
N PHE A 134 -10.73 -1.77 -2.65
CA PHE A 134 -10.33 -3.16 -2.55
C PHE A 134 -10.51 -3.90 -3.86
N LEU A 135 -11.69 -3.82 -4.48
CA LEU A 135 -11.96 -4.52 -5.73
C LEU A 135 -11.06 -4.06 -6.88
N ARG A 136 -10.70 -2.78 -6.95
CA ARG A 136 -9.78 -2.27 -7.99
C ARG A 136 -8.38 -2.86 -7.83
N ILE A 137 -7.84 -2.84 -6.62
CA ILE A 137 -6.51 -3.39 -6.33
C ILE A 137 -6.54 -4.92 -6.48
N ALA A 138 -7.48 -5.59 -5.82
CA ALA A 138 -7.60 -7.05 -5.82
C ALA A 138 -7.76 -7.60 -7.23
N LYS A 139 -8.58 -6.99 -8.09
CA LYS A 139 -8.73 -7.41 -9.49
C LYS A 139 -7.41 -7.34 -10.25
N ASN A 140 -6.61 -6.29 -10.05
CA ASN A 140 -5.35 -6.15 -10.77
C ASN A 140 -4.27 -7.10 -10.23
N VAL A 141 -4.22 -7.33 -8.92
CA VAL A 141 -3.29 -8.27 -8.28
C VAL A 141 -3.63 -9.72 -8.64
N LEU A 142 -4.90 -10.12 -8.56
CA LEU A 142 -5.36 -11.47 -8.87
C LEU A 142 -5.17 -11.86 -10.34
N ASN A 143 -5.18 -10.88 -11.24
CA ASN A 143 -4.99 -11.11 -12.68
C ASN A 143 -3.51 -11.13 -13.09
N ASP A 144 -2.57 -10.85 -12.18
CA ASP A 144 -1.14 -10.92 -12.48
C ASP A 144 -0.60 -12.33 -12.14
N PRO A 145 -0.31 -13.19 -13.13
CA PRO A 145 0.15 -14.56 -12.88
C PRO A 145 1.53 -14.62 -12.21
N LYS A 146 2.28 -13.51 -12.20
CA LYS A 146 3.60 -13.41 -11.57
C LYS A 146 3.52 -12.99 -10.10
N VAL A 147 2.32 -12.73 -9.56
CA VAL A 147 2.11 -12.25 -8.18
C VAL A 147 1.29 -13.27 -7.39
N GLY A 148 1.96 -14.04 -6.51
CA GLY A 148 1.27 -14.85 -5.51
C GLY A 148 0.78 -13.99 -4.34
N ILE A 149 -0.51 -14.05 -3.99
CA ILE A 149 -1.07 -13.23 -2.90
C ILE A 149 -0.38 -13.52 -1.56
N THR A 150 -0.16 -14.80 -1.24
CA THR A 150 0.51 -15.20 0.00
C THR A 150 1.95 -14.67 0.01
N ALA A 151 2.68 -14.83 -1.09
CA ALA A 151 4.04 -14.31 -1.24
C ALA A 151 4.07 -12.77 -1.08
N LEU A 152 3.12 -12.06 -1.69
CA LEU A 152 2.99 -10.60 -1.54
C LEU A 152 2.74 -10.20 -0.08
N LYS A 153 1.78 -10.84 0.60
CA LYS A 153 1.46 -10.56 2.01
C LYS A 153 2.66 -10.81 2.93
N LEU A 154 3.37 -11.93 2.74
CA LEU A 154 4.60 -12.23 3.49
C LEU A 154 5.69 -11.20 3.21
N SER A 155 5.84 -10.78 1.96
CA SER A 155 6.81 -9.77 1.56
C SER A 155 6.53 -8.42 2.20
N VAL A 156 5.26 -8.01 2.25
CA VAL A 156 4.82 -6.81 2.97
C VAL A 156 5.18 -6.89 4.45
N ILE A 157 4.94 -8.02 5.13
CA ILE A 157 5.32 -8.19 6.55
C ILE A 157 6.84 -8.07 6.73
N LYS A 158 7.64 -8.71 5.86
CA LYS A 158 9.11 -8.61 5.90
C LYS A 158 9.60 -7.17 5.71
N VAL A 159 9.00 -6.44 4.76
CA VAL A 159 9.33 -5.03 4.47
C VAL A 159 8.92 -4.12 5.62
N LEU A 160 7.72 -4.30 6.19
CA LEU A 160 7.27 -3.55 7.37
C LEU A 160 8.19 -3.81 8.57
N SER A 161 8.70 -5.02 8.73
CA SER A 161 9.65 -5.38 9.79
C SER A 161 11.08 -4.85 9.59
N SER A 162 11.33 -4.11 8.51
CA SER A 162 12.62 -3.47 8.26
C SER A 162 12.82 -2.20 9.11
N MET A 163 14.05 -1.68 9.15
CA MET A 163 14.40 -0.45 9.88
C MET A 163 13.78 0.84 9.30
N VAL A 164 12.93 0.73 8.27
CA VAL A 164 12.29 1.88 7.61
C VAL A 164 11.08 2.39 8.41
N PHE A 165 10.35 1.48 9.05
CA PHE A 165 9.08 1.78 9.72
C PHE A 165 9.23 1.69 11.24
N ALA A 166 8.56 2.58 11.96
CA ALA A 166 8.49 2.52 13.41
C ALA A 166 7.44 1.48 13.85
N GLU A 167 7.66 0.84 15.00
CA GLU A 167 6.73 -0.14 15.56
C GLU A 167 5.29 0.40 15.71
N ALA A 168 5.17 1.70 16.01
CA ALA A 168 3.90 2.41 16.11
C ALA A 168 3.10 2.48 14.79
N GLU A 169 3.79 2.47 13.64
CA GLU A 169 3.19 2.48 12.30
C GLU A 169 2.82 1.07 11.85
N ILE A 170 3.60 0.08 12.28
CA ILE A 170 3.47 -1.32 11.85
C ILE A 170 2.32 -2.03 12.58
N LEU A 171 2.12 -1.75 13.88
CA LEU A 171 1.16 -2.48 14.71
C LEU A 171 -0.27 -2.53 14.11
N PRO A 172 -0.89 -1.42 13.67
CA PRO A 172 -2.23 -1.46 13.08
C PRO A 172 -2.31 -2.35 11.82
N LEU A 173 -1.25 -2.42 11.02
CA LEU A 173 -1.18 -3.22 9.81
C LEU A 173 -1.07 -4.73 10.11
N LEU A 174 -0.31 -5.10 11.14
CA LEU A 174 -0.14 -6.50 11.56
C LEU A 174 -1.43 -7.12 12.09
N VAL A 175 -2.34 -6.32 12.68
CA VAL A 175 -3.66 -6.81 13.12
C VAL A 175 -4.40 -7.46 11.95
N GLY A 176 -4.36 -6.85 10.76
CA GLY A 176 -4.98 -7.41 9.56
C GLY A 176 -4.35 -8.74 9.12
N ALA A 177 -3.02 -8.84 9.21
CA ALA A 177 -2.30 -10.07 8.90
C ALA A 177 -2.65 -11.21 9.88
N VAL A 178 -2.72 -10.92 11.18
CA VAL A 178 -3.03 -11.92 12.22
C VAL A 178 -4.51 -12.30 12.24
N ALA A 179 -5.41 -11.40 11.85
CA ALA A 179 -6.85 -11.68 11.87
C ALA A 179 -7.38 -12.35 10.59
N LEU A 180 -6.81 -12.04 9.42
CA LEU A 180 -7.33 -12.44 8.10
C LEU A 180 -6.28 -13.08 7.18
N GLY A 181 -5.06 -13.29 7.67
CA GLY A 181 -3.99 -13.95 6.91
C GLY A 181 -4.28 -15.44 6.71
N PRO A 182 -3.90 -16.04 5.55
CA PRO A 182 -3.73 -17.49 5.50
C PRO A 182 -2.64 -17.93 6.50
N GLY A 183 -2.63 -19.20 6.92
CA GLY A 183 -1.83 -19.67 8.06
C GLY A 183 -0.39 -19.16 8.13
N GLU A 184 0.38 -19.19 7.03
CA GLU A 184 1.76 -18.66 7.00
C GLU A 184 1.86 -17.16 7.27
N VAL A 185 0.90 -16.38 6.75
CA VAL A 185 0.83 -14.92 6.94
C VAL A 185 0.38 -14.58 8.36
N GLU A 186 -0.56 -15.34 8.91
CA GLU A 186 -0.98 -15.20 10.31
C GLU A 186 0.21 -15.46 11.25
N LEU A 187 0.93 -16.56 11.04
CA LEU A 187 2.12 -16.91 11.82
C LEU A 187 3.22 -15.84 11.71
N ALA A 188 3.53 -15.38 10.49
CA ALA A 188 4.52 -14.32 10.28
C ALA A 188 4.11 -13.01 10.95
N GLY A 189 2.81 -12.66 10.89
CA GLY A 189 2.25 -11.50 11.56
C GLY A 189 2.36 -11.60 13.07
N ASP A 190 2.04 -12.75 13.66
CA ASP A 190 2.10 -12.98 15.11
C ASP A 190 3.53 -12.92 15.63
N VAL A 191 4.47 -13.56 14.93
CA VAL A 191 5.91 -13.50 15.25
C VAL A 191 6.42 -12.06 15.22
N THR A 192 5.98 -11.27 14.25
CA THR A 192 6.38 -9.85 14.13
C THR A 192 5.75 -9.01 15.23
N MET A 193 4.45 -9.22 15.52
CA MET A 193 3.72 -8.48 16.54
C MET A 193 4.28 -8.71 17.95
N ARG A 194 4.80 -9.91 18.23
CA ARG A 194 5.47 -10.23 19.51
C ARG A 194 6.81 -9.51 19.71
N LYS A 195 7.46 -9.04 18.64
CA LYS A 195 8.71 -8.28 18.72
C LYS A 195 8.51 -6.81 19.05
N ILE A 196 7.27 -6.30 18.93
CA ILE A 196 6.93 -4.91 19.19
C ILE A 196 6.89 -4.65 20.70
N ASP A 197 7.47 -3.54 21.14
CA ASP A 197 7.26 -3.02 22.50
C ASP A 197 5.85 -2.42 22.61
N LEU A 198 4.89 -3.29 22.94
CA LEU A 198 3.49 -2.91 23.07
C LEU A 198 3.26 -1.84 24.15
N GLU A 199 4.04 -1.82 25.23
CA GLU A 199 3.84 -0.83 26.30
C GLU A 199 4.18 0.58 25.81
N LYS A 200 5.27 0.70 25.06
CA LYS A 200 5.66 1.96 24.43
C LYS A 200 4.68 2.36 23.33
N VAL A 201 4.35 1.44 22.43
CA VAL A 201 3.50 1.72 21.27
C VAL A 201 2.07 2.07 21.67
N LEU A 202 1.48 1.38 22.64
CA LEU A 202 0.10 1.64 23.08
C LEU A 202 -0.05 2.90 23.94
N ARG A 203 1.05 3.59 24.29
CA ARG A 203 1.03 4.94 24.86
C ARG A 203 1.03 6.03 23.78
N ASN A 204 1.28 5.68 22.52
CA ASN A 204 1.19 6.64 21.42
C ASN A 204 -0.28 6.86 21.05
N LYS A 205 -0.75 8.11 21.19
CA LYS A 205 -2.12 8.52 20.87
C LYS A 205 -2.48 8.26 19.40
N ASP A 206 -1.55 8.48 18.48
CA ASP A 206 -1.82 8.33 17.04
C ASP A 206 -2.02 6.86 16.64
N THR A 207 -1.24 5.96 17.25
CA THR A 207 -1.44 4.52 17.09
C THR A 207 -2.78 4.08 17.67
N VAL A 208 -3.12 4.55 18.88
CA VAL A 208 -4.41 4.23 19.52
C VAL A 208 -5.59 4.74 18.69
N ASN A 209 -5.50 5.95 18.12
CA ASN A 209 -6.49 6.48 17.19
C ASN A 209 -6.64 5.57 15.96
N SER A 210 -5.53 5.10 15.39
CA SER A 210 -5.53 4.20 14.24
C SER A 210 -6.18 2.84 14.57
N LEU A 211 -5.94 2.29 15.76
CA LEU A 211 -6.59 1.06 16.24
C LEU A 211 -8.10 1.25 16.45
N PHE A 212 -8.53 2.41 16.95
CA PHE A 212 -9.95 2.72 17.07
C PHE A 212 -10.63 2.94 15.73
N ASN A 213 -9.98 3.63 14.78
CA ASN A 213 -10.49 3.78 13.42
C ASN A 213 -10.65 2.41 12.76
N LEU A 214 -9.70 1.49 12.96
CA LEU A 214 -9.81 0.09 12.52
C LEU A 214 -11.04 -0.58 13.13
N TYR A 215 -11.27 -0.38 14.42
CA TYR A 215 -12.37 -1.00 15.13
C TYR A 215 -13.74 -0.47 14.68
N LEU A 216 -13.88 0.86 14.59
CA LEU A 216 -15.14 1.56 14.37
C LEU A 216 -15.49 1.74 12.88
N GLY A 217 -14.51 1.67 11.98
CA GLY A 217 -14.67 2.16 10.61
C GLY A 217 -14.72 3.69 10.60
N LEU A 218 -14.99 4.27 9.43
CA LEU A 218 -15.02 5.73 9.29
C LEU A 218 -16.39 6.19 8.81
N SER A 219 -17.10 6.86 9.71
CA SER A 219 -18.52 7.20 9.59
C SER A 219 -18.77 8.62 9.04
N HIS A 220 -17.74 9.46 8.95
CA HIS A 220 -17.90 10.92 8.79
C HIS A 220 -18.12 11.43 7.38
N GLN A 221 -18.17 10.55 6.38
CA GLN A 221 -18.14 11.03 5.01
C GLN A 221 -19.51 10.97 4.35
N LYS A 222 -19.93 12.11 3.78
CA LYS A 222 -20.98 12.19 2.75
C LYS A 222 -20.48 11.53 1.44
N LEU A 223 -20.02 10.28 1.54
CA LEU A 223 -19.64 9.44 0.41
C LEU A 223 -20.79 8.50 0.09
N GLU A 224 -20.85 8.07 -1.17
CA GLU A 224 -21.69 6.94 -1.55
C GLU A 224 -21.32 5.71 -0.71
N GLU A 225 -22.31 4.88 -0.38
CA GLU A 225 -22.17 3.72 0.50
C GLU A 225 -21.06 2.75 0.06
N SER A 226 -20.78 2.70 -1.24
CA SER A 226 -19.73 1.86 -1.84
C SER A 226 -18.30 2.36 -1.58
N ASP A 227 -18.13 3.62 -1.19
CA ASP A 227 -16.84 4.25 -0.89
C ASP A 227 -16.60 4.49 0.62
N LYS A 228 -17.58 4.16 1.47
CA LYS A 228 -17.42 4.21 2.94
C LYS A 228 -16.53 3.09 3.46
N VAL A 229 -15.79 3.37 4.52
CA VAL A 229 -15.00 2.38 5.26
C VAL A 229 -15.83 1.80 6.39
N LEU A 230 -16.16 0.52 6.27
CA LEU A 230 -17.00 -0.20 7.22
C LEU A 230 -16.25 -0.53 8.52
N PRO A 231 -16.96 -0.72 9.64
CA PRO A 231 -16.38 -1.21 10.88
C PRO A 231 -15.67 -2.56 10.72
N ALA A 232 -14.71 -2.85 11.61
CA ALA A 232 -13.98 -4.12 11.61
C ALA A 232 -14.92 -5.34 11.66
N THR A 233 -14.52 -6.40 10.95
CA THR A 233 -15.14 -7.72 11.06
C THR A 233 -14.84 -8.36 12.41
N ILE A 234 -15.63 -9.37 12.81
CA ILE A 234 -15.47 -10.06 14.10
C ILE A 234 -14.03 -10.56 14.34
N PRO A 235 -13.34 -11.23 13.38
CA PRO A 235 -11.96 -11.67 13.59
C PRO A 235 -10.99 -10.53 13.91
N ILE A 236 -11.14 -9.39 13.23
CA ILE A 236 -10.32 -8.19 13.49
C ILE A 236 -10.65 -7.62 14.88
N LYS A 237 -11.93 -7.51 15.23
CA LYS A 237 -12.36 -6.99 16.55
C LYS A 237 -11.78 -7.82 17.70
N LEU A 238 -11.73 -9.14 17.57
CA LEU A 238 -11.15 -10.04 18.57
C LEU A 238 -9.65 -9.81 18.77
N LYS A 239 -8.92 -9.37 17.74
CA LYS A 239 -7.49 -9.04 17.85
C LYS A 239 -7.26 -7.60 18.32
N LEU A 240 -8.13 -6.66 17.96
CA LEU A 240 -8.05 -5.25 18.38
C LEU A 240 -8.39 -5.04 19.85
N MET A 241 -9.43 -5.70 20.37
CA MET A 241 -9.90 -5.45 21.73
C MET A 241 -8.81 -5.65 22.81
N PRO A 242 -8.04 -6.75 22.81
CA PRO A 242 -6.95 -6.92 23.77
C PRO A 242 -5.89 -5.81 23.71
N LEU A 243 -5.61 -5.26 22.53
CA LEU A 243 -4.65 -4.15 22.36
C LEU A 243 -5.22 -2.85 22.94
N LEU A 244 -6.47 -2.54 22.64
CA LEU A 244 -7.14 -1.34 23.15
C LEU A 244 -7.33 -1.40 24.68
N MET A 245 -7.68 -2.56 25.23
CA MET A 245 -7.82 -2.75 26.68
C MET A 245 -6.50 -2.62 27.44
N LYS A 246 -5.36 -2.94 26.81
CA LYS A 246 -4.03 -2.76 27.41
C LYS A 246 -3.54 -1.32 27.36
N SER A 247 -4.10 -0.49 26.50
CA SER A 247 -3.65 0.90 26.32
C SER A 247 -4.21 1.81 27.42
N PRO A 248 -3.35 2.51 28.19
CA PRO A 248 -3.81 3.51 29.15
C PRO A 248 -4.40 4.75 28.45
N VAL A 249 -3.94 5.04 27.22
CA VAL A 249 -4.39 6.18 26.41
C VAL A 249 -5.75 5.92 25.78
N ALA A 250 -6.09 4.66 25.50
CA ALA A 250 -7.40 4.31 24.95
C ALA A 250 -8.55 4.73 25.88
N VAL A 251 -8.37 4.59 27.20
CA VAL A 251 -9.34 5.02 28.21
C VAL A 251 -9.56 6.53 28.19
N GLN A 252 -8.51 7.31 27.93
CA GLN A 252 -8.59 8.77 27.86
C GLN A 252 -9.13 9.27 26.51
N THR A 253 -8.96 8.47 25.46
CA THR A 253 -9.36 8.81 24.09
C THR A 253 -10.82 8.46 23.84
N PHE A 254 -11.34 7.42 24.50
CA PHE A 254 -12.76 7.09 24.51
C PHE A 254 -13.55 7.99 25.48
N PRO A 255 -14.72 8.54 25.11
CA PRO A 255 -15.44 8.37 23.84
C PRO A 255 -15.14 9.48 22.81
N TYR A 256 -14.15 10.36 23.03
CA TYR A 256 -13.88 11.51 22.15
C TYR A 256 -13.57 11.14 20.69
N ASN A 257 -13.15 9.89 20.44
CA ASN A 257 -12.94 9.27 19.14
C ASN A 257 -14.22 8.70 18.49
N ILE A 258 -15.30 8.51 19.26
CA ILE A 258 -16.64 8.25 18.71
C ILE A 258 -17.20 9.62 18.33
N ARG A 259 -16.99 10.02 17.09
CA ARG A 259 -17.70 11.14 16.49
C ARG A 259 -18.65 10.64 15.43
#